data_AF-A0A6A0AD51-F1
#
_entry.id   AF-A0A6A0AD51-F1
#
_cell.length_a   1.000
_cell.length_b   1.000
_cell.length_c   1.000
_cell.angle_alpha   90.00
_cell.angle_beta   90.00
_cell.angle_gamma   90.00
#
_symmetry.space_group_name_H-M   'P 1'
#
loop_
_entity.id
_entity.type
_entity.pdbx_description
1 polymer ?
#
loop_
_entity_poly.entity_id
_entity_poly.type
_entity_poly.pdbx_seq_one_letter_code
_entity_poly.pdbx_strand_id
1 'polypeptide(L)'
;MRAATSLKKQFAVGDKHFCWLRIRTLCEVRDWDALEAMAAERKQHPAGWEPFVEQARKHGARRDVLSRLVSRMPDSAVKAEEYANLDMPREAAEVAARLRDTALFTRIAGAVSAGSPAALAVAQIKERFLGPG
;
A
#
# COMPACT_ATOMS: atom_id res chain seq x y z
N MET A 1 35.76 -35.53 -8.63
CA MET A 1 34.53 -35.00 -7.99
C MET A 1 34.09 -33.73 -8.70
N ARG A 2 33.26 -33.82 -9.73
CA ARG A 2 32.67 -32.68 -10.46
C ARG A 2 31.15 -32.78 -10.34
N ALA A 3 30.60 -32.36 -9.22
CA ALA A 3 29.15 -32.25 -9.04
C ALA A 3 28.82 -31.36 -7.84
N ALA A 4 29.16 -30.07 -7.89
CA ALA A 4 28.73 -29.13 -6.85
C ALA A 4 28.75 -27.63 -7.23
N THR A 5 28.93 -27.26 -8.51
CA THR A 5 29.07 -25.82 -8.88
C THR A 5 27.95 -25.32 -9.80
N SER A 6 26.90 -26.11 -10.04
CA SER A 6 25.94 -25.85 -11.13
C SER A 6 24.51 -25.51 -10.72
N LEU A 7 24.20 -25.33 -9.42
CA LEU A 7 22.82 -24.99 -9.00
C LEU A 7 22.58 -23.50 -8.73
N LYS A 8 23.60 -22.63 -8.91
CA LYS A 8 23.50 -21.18 -8.64
C LYS A 8 23.19 -20.35 -9.90
N LYS A 9 23.33 -20.94 -11.09
CA LYS A 9 23.11 -20.28 -12.40
C LYS A 9 21.79 -20.68 -13.09
N GLN A 10 21.05 -21.64 -12.55
CA GLN A 10 19.97 -22.30 -13.30
C GLN A 10 18.63 -21.59 -13.34
N PHE A 11 18.45 -20.48 -12.63
CA PHE A 11 17.17 -19.78 -12.73
C PHE A 11 17.25 -18.32 -13.14
N ALA A 12 18.43 -17.68 -13.16
CA ALA A 12 18.64 -16.27 -13.57
C ALA A 12 17.43 -15.37 -13.30
N VAL A 13 16.79 -15.55 -12.14
CA VAL A 13 15.49 -14.96 -11.89
C VAL A 13 15.81 -13.51 -11.59
N GLY A 14 15.43 -12.61 -12.49
CA GLY A 14 15.62 -11.18 -12.25
C GLY A 14 14.99 -10.80 -10.92
N ASP A 15 15.60 -9.87 -10.19
CA ASP A 15 15.15 -9.44 -8.85
C ASP A 15 13.65 -9.11 -8.80
N LYS A 16 13.11 -8.56 -9.90
CA LYS A 16 11.67 -8.32 -10.07
C LYS A 16 10.84 -9.59 -10.04
N HIS A 17 11.22 -10.62 -10.80
CA HIS A 17 10.49 -11.88 -10.85
C HIS A 17 10.60 -12.65 -9.53
N PHE A 18 11.78 -12.63 -8.89
CA PHE A 18 11.95 -13.25 -7.58
C PHE A 18 11.11 -12.56 -6.51
N CYS A 19 11.08 -11.22 -6.51
CA CYS A 19 10.22 -10.43 -5.62
C CYS A 19 8.74 -10.78 -5.83
N TRP A 20 8.27 -10.81 -7.09
CA TRP A 20 6.88 -11.15 -7.40
C TRP A 20 6.51 -12.58 -6.98
N LEU A 21 7.39 -13.56 -7.26
CA LEU A 21 7.20 -14.95 -6.84
C LEU A 21 7.09 -15.06 -5.33
N ARG A 22 7.97 -14.37 -4.59
CA ARG A 22 7.95 -14.37 -3.12
C ARG A 22 6.65 -13.76 -2.57
N ILE A 23 6.21 -12.61 -3.09
CA ILE A 23 4.93 -11.99 -2.70
C ILE A 23 3.77 -12.96 -2.91
N ARG A 24 3.71 -13.57 -4.10
CA ARG A 24 2.65 -14.51 -4.47
C ARG A 24 2.64 -15.72 -3.54
N THR A 25 3.79 -16.34 -3.30
CA THR A 25 3.89 -17.51 -2.40
C THR A 25 3.42 -17.16 -0.99
N LEU A 26 3.85 -16.02 -0.44
CA LEU A 26 3.44 -15.57 0.90
C LEU A 26 1.93 -15.33 0.98
N CYS A 27 1.32 -14.76 -0.06
CA CYS A 27 -0.13 -14.57 -0.13
C CYS A 27 -0.90 -15.88 -0.29
N GLU A 28 -0.38 -16.83 -1.10
CA GLU A 28 -0.99 -18.15 -1.30
C GLU A 28 -1.06 -18.95 0.00
N VAL A 29 0.00 -18.90 0.83
CA VAL A 29 0.02 -19.56 2.15
C VAL A 29 -0.56 -18.69 3.28
N ARG A 30 -0.98 -17.45 2.97
CA ARG A 30 -1.54 -16.47 3.90
C ARG A 30 -0.62 -16.11 5.07
N ASP A 31 0.69 -16.14 4.83
CA ASP A 31 1.69 -15.71 5.80
C ASP A 31 1.86 -14.18 5.74
N TRP A 32 0.91 -13.49 6.37
CA TRP A 32 0.84 -12.02 6.37
C TRP A 32 1.99 -11.38 7.15
N ASP A 33 2.46 -12.03 8.22
CA ASP A 33 3.56 -11.53 9.02
C ASP A 33 4.87 -11.56 8.23
N ALA A 34 5.14 -12.65 7.49
CA ALA A 34 6.28 -12.71 6.58
C ALA A 34 6.13 -11.77 5.38
N LEU A 35 4.91 -11.54 4.88
CA LEU A 35 4.65 -10.55 3.83
C LEU A 35 4.97 -9.13 4.32
N GLU A 36 4.58 -8.78 5.55
CA GLU A 36 4.91 -7.49 6.15
C GLU A 36 6.39 -7.34 6.48
N ALA A 37 7.04 -8.41 6.93
CA ALA A 37 8.49 -8.43 7.11
C ALA A 37 9.20 -8.19 5.77
N MET A 38 8.78 -8.86 4.70
CA MET A 38 9.29 -8.62 3.34
C MET A 38 9.06 -7.17 2.90
N ALA A 39 7.86 -6.63 3.11
CA ALA A 39 7.53 -5.25 2.78
C ALA A 39 8.46 -4.25 3.50
N ALA A 40 8.88 -4.56 4.74
CA ALA A 40 9.77 -3.73 5.54
C ALA A 40 11.24 -3.78 5.12
N GLU A 41 11.68 -4.77 4.34
CA GLU A 41 13.09 -4.94 3.94
C GLU A 41 13.61 -3.73 3.14
N ARG A 42 12.74 -3.07 2.36
CA ARG A 42 13.13 -2.01 1.42
C ARG A 42 12.01 -0.99 1.26
N LYS A 43 12.38 0.28 1.05
CA LYS A 43 11.43 1.36 0.69
C LYS A 43 10.93 1.24 -0.75
N GLN A 44 11.74 0.66 -1.63
CA GLN A 44 11.43 0.48 -3.05
C GLN A 44 11.78 -0.96 -3.44
N HIS A 45 10.74 -1.73 -3.78
CA HIS A 45 10.87 -3.11 -4.21
C HIS A 45 11.04 -3.19 -5.73
N PRO A 46 11.83 -4.14 -6.27
CA PRO A 46 11.97 -4.34 -7.72
C PRO A 46 10.64 -4.58 -8.46
N ALA A 47 9.64 -5.14 -7.78
CA ALA A 47 8.30 -5.36 -8.30
C ALA A 47 7.33 -4.17 -8.06
N GLY A 48 7.75 -3.13 -7.34
CA GLY A 48 6.86 -2.06 -6.88
C GLY A 48 6.05 -2.45 -5.63
N TRP A 49 5.18 -1.53 -5.19
CA TRP A 49 4.32 -1.72 -4.01
C TRP A 49 2.96 -2.33 -4.35
N GLU A 50 2.45 -2.05 -5.55
CA GLU A 50 1.15 -2.50 -6.04
C GLU A 50 0.95 -4.03 -5.89
N PRO A 51 1.93 -4.91 -6.23
CA PRO A 51 1.75 -6.35 -6.06
C PRO A 51 1.53 -6.80 -4.61
N PHE A 52 2.07 -6.08 -3.62
CA PHE A 52 1.86 -6.45 -2.21
C PHE A 52 0.40 -6.29 -1.82
N VAL A 53 -0.19 -5.13 -2.15
CA VAL A 53 -1.57 -4.80 -1.75
C VAL A 53 -2.56 -5.59 -2.59
N GLU A 54 -2.36 -5.68 -3.89
CA GLU A 54 -3.24 -6.42 -4.80
C GLU A 54 -3.28 -7.91 -4.49
N GLN A 55 -2.12 -8.57 -4.31
CA GLN A 55 -2.10 -10.01 -4.01
C GLN A 55 -2.65 -10.29 -2.61
N ALA A 56 -2.31 -9.48 -1.61
CA ALA A 56 -2.90 -9.63 -0.28
C ALA A 56 -4.44 -9.53 -0.34
N ARG A 57 -4.97 -8.52 -1.04
CA ARG A 57 -6.41 -8.33 -1.21
C ARG A 57 -7.06 -9.52 -1.93
N LYS A 58 -6.46 -9.97 -3.03
CA LYS A 58 -6.92 -11.13 -3.81
C LYS A 58 -7.00 -12.41 -2.98
N HIS A 59 -6.07 -12.60 -2.05
CA HIS A 59 -6.01 -13.79 -1.20
C HIS A 59 -6.82 -13.67 0.11
N GLY A 60 -7.59 -12.59 0.26
CA GLY A 60 -8.51 -12.38 1.38
C GLY A 60 -7.83 -11.87 2.64
N ALA A 61 -6.73 -11.13 2.51
CA ALA A 61 -6.12 -10.43 3.64
C ALA A 61 -7.15 -9.49 4.28
N ARG A 62 -7.18 -9.48 5.60
CA ARG A 62 -8.03 -8.60 6.37
C ARG A 62 -7.62 -7.13 6.17
N ARG A 63 -8.56 -6.23 6.46
CA ARG A 63 -8.36 -4.78 6.33
C ARG A 63 -7.16 -4.26 7.12
N ASP A 64 -6.89 -4.80 8.31
CA ASP A 64 -5.75 -4.43 9.13
C ASP A 64 -4.41 -4.76 8.45
N VAL A 65 -4.28 -5.97 7.88
CA VAL A 65 -3.09 -6.36 7.09
C VAL A 65 -2.89 -5.41 5.91
N LEU A 66 -3.95 -5.15 5.13
CA LEU A 66 -3.89 -4.23 4.00
C LEU A 66 -3.49 -2.82 4.43
N SER A 67 -4.06 -2.31 5.53
CA SER A 67 -3.70 -0.98 6.06
C SER A 67 -2.24 -0.89 6.48
N ARG A 68 -1.67 -1.95 7.07
CA ARG A 68 -0.24 -2.01 7.44
C ARG A 68 0.65 -1.99 6.21
N LEU A 69 0.30 -2.72 5.14
CA LEU A 69 1.02 -2.68 3.87
C LEU A 69 0.97 -1.28 3.23
N VAL A 70 -0.23 -0.69 3.12
CA VAL A 70 -0.44 0.64 2.53
C VAL A 70 0.30 1.72 3.31
N SER A 71 0.37 1.61 4.64
CA SER A 71 1.10 2.56 5.48
C SER A 71 2.59 2.69 5.14
N ARG A 72 3.19 1.61 4.63
CA ARG A 72 4.60 1.55 4.24
C ARG A 72 4.88 2.11 2.85
N MET A 73 3.85 2.26 2.02
CA MET A 73 4.00 2.85 0.69
C MET A 73 4.49 4.30 0.81
N PRO A 74 5.32 4.79 -0.13
CA PRO A 74 5.61 6.21 -0.23
C PRO A 74 4.32 7.00 -0.48
N ASP A 75 4.25 8.23 0.03
CA ASP A 75 3.13 9.11 -0.22
C ASP A 75 2.98 9.34 -1.73
N SER A 76 1.81 8.99 -2.25
CA SER A 76 1.48 8.97 -3.67
C SER A 76 -0.05 8.97 -3.82
N ALA A 77 -0.55 9.36 -4.99
CA ALA A 77 -1.98 9.27 -5.27
C ALA A 77 -2.50 7.83 -5.07
N VAL A 78 -1.72 6.84 -5.51
CA VAL A 78 -2.01 5.41 -5.33
C VAL A 78 -2.19 5.05 -3.85
N LYS A 79 -1.30 5.54 -2.95
CA LYS A 79 -1.45 5.29 -1.50
C LYS A 79 -2.75 5.90 -0.94
N ALA A 80 -3.11 7.10 -1.37
CA ALA A 80 -4.36 7.73 -0.95
C ALA A 80 -5.59 6.93 -1.44
N GLU A 81 -5.53 6.44 -2.69
CA GLU A 81 -6.57 5.59 -3.27
C GLU A 81 -6.70 4.25 -2.55
N GLU A 82 -5.58 3.61 -2.20
CA GLU A 82 -5.60 2.38 -1.43
C GLU A 82 -6.23 2.58 -0.04
N TYR A 83 -5.96 3.69 0.64
CA TYR A 83 -6.67 4.01 1.87
C TYR A 83 -8.17 4.25 1.65
N ALA A 84 -8.56 4.93 0.57
CA ALA A 84 -9.97 5.11 0.22
C ALA A 84 -10.66 3.76 -0.04
N ASN A 85 -10.00 2.84 -0.74
CA ASN A 85 -10.46 1.46 -0.99
C ASN A 85 -10.54 0.58 0.27
N LEU A 86 -9.99 1.06 1.39
CA LEU A 86 -10.07 0.39 2.70
C LEU A 86 -11.06 1.09 3.63
N ASP A 87 -11.91 1.99 3.12
CA ASP A 87 -12.83 2.83 3.92
C ASP A 87 -12.09 3.62 5.02
N MET A 88 -10.88 4.11 4.69
CA MET A 88 -10.03 4.92 5.57
C MET A 88 -9.90 6.35 5.00
N PRO A 89 -11.01 7.13 4.95
CA PRO A 89 -11.03 8.42 4.28
C PRO A 89 -10.16 9.48 4.97
N ARG A 90 -9.94 9.35 6.29
CA ARG A 90 -9.06 10.25 7.05
C ARG A 90 -7.61 10.11 6.57
N GLU A 91 -7.11 8.89 6.53
CA GLU A 91 -5.77 8.55 6.08
C GLU A 91 -5.57 8.90 4.60
N ALA A 92 -6.57 8.62 3.76
CA ALA A 92 -6.58 9.01 2.36
C ALA A 92 -6.46 10.53 2.20
N ALA A 93 -7.27 11.30 2.94
CA ALA A 93 -7.25 12.76 2.93
C ALA A 93 -5.92 13.33 3.45
N GLU A 94 -5.32 12.73 4.49
CA GLU A 94 -4.00 13.12 4.97
C GLU A 94 -2.92 12.95 3.89
N VAL A 95 -2.93 11.83 3.15
CA VAL A 95 -1.97 11.61 2.05
C VAL A 95 -2.20 12.65 0.95
N ALA A 96 -3.45 12.87 0.51
CA ALA A 96 -3.78 13.86 -0.52
C ALA A 96 -3.35 15.29 -0.11
N ALA A 97 -3.56 15.65 1.16
CA ALA A 97 -3.15 16.93 1.71
C ALA A 97 -1.63 17.10 1.77
N ARG A 98 -0.88 16.06 2.16
CA ARG A 98 0.60 16.07 2.12
C ARG A 98 1.15 16.21 0.70
N LEU A 99 0.46 15.65 -0.29
CA LEU A 99 0.77 15.81 -1.71
C LEU A 99 0.38 17.18 -2.28
N ARG A 100 -0.39 17.98 -1.54
CA ARG A 100 -1.02 19.23 -2.00
C ARG A 100 -1.93 19.02 -3.22
N ASP A 101 -2.48 17.82 -3.37
CA ASP A 101 -3.43 17.49 -4.44
C ASP A 101 -4.85 17.82 -3.99
N THR A 102 -5.29 19.03 -4.30
CA THR A 102 -6.62 19.54 -3.92
C THR A 102 -7.75 18.81 -4.64
N ALA A 103 -7.52 18.33 -5.86
CA ALA A 103 -8.53 17.59 -6.64
C ALA A 103 -8.79 16.22 -6.01
N LEU A 104 -7.72 15.48 -5.69
CA LEU A 104 -7.81 14.20 -4.99
C LEU A 104 -8.43 14.36 -3.60
N PHE A 105 -8.01 15.38 -2.86
CA PHE A 105 -8.58 15.69 -1.55
C PHE A 105 -10.09 15.95 -1.65
N THR A 106 -10.53 16.77 -2.60
CA THR A 106 -11.94 17.10 -2.80
C THR A 106 -12.77 15.85 -3.15
N ARG A 107 -12.23 14.97 -3.99
CA ARG A 107 -12.87 13.68 -4.30
C ARG A 107 -13.05 12.82 -3.06
N ILE A 108 -12.00 12.69 -2.23
CA ILE A 108 -12.06 11.92 -0.98
C ILE A 108 -13.09 12.54 -0.02
N ALA A 109 -13.08 13.86 0.13
CA ALA A 109 -14.04 14.57 0.98
C ALA A 109 -15.49 14.36 0.52
N GLY A 110 -15.75 14.40 -0.79
CA GLY A 110 -17.08 14.18 -1.36
C GLY A 110 -17.60 12.74 -1.23
N ALA A 111 -16.72 11.76 -1.04
CA ALA A 111 -17.11 10.36 -0.81
C ALA A 111 -17.54 10.09 0.65
N VAL A 112 -17.27 11.00 1.58
CA VAL A 112 -17.61 10.83 3.00
C VAL A 112 -19.01 11.36 3.30
N SER A 113 -19.79 10.61 4.08
CA SER A 113 -21.12 11.04 4.51
C SER A 113 -21.04 12.30 5.38
N ALA A 114 -21.84 13.32 5.04
CA ALA A 114 -21.91 14.57 5.78
C ALA A 114 -22.30 14.35 7.25
N GLY A 115 -21.67 15.08 8.16
CA GLY A 115 -21.90 14.96 9.60
C GLY A 115 -21.30 13.71 10.27
N SER A 116 -20.64 12.82 9.51
CA SER A 116 -19.92 11.69 10.09
C SER A 116 -18.63 12.12 10.80
N PRO A 117 -18.11 11.32 11.76
CA PRO A 117 -16.80 11.57 12.36
C PRO A 117 -15.66 11.66 11.33
N ALA A 118 -15.78 10.89 10.24
CA ALA A 118 -14.83 10.95 9.14
C ALA A 118 -14.88 12.30 8.40
N ALA A 119 -16.07 12.87 8.18
CA ALA A 119 -16.22 14.17 7.53
C ALA A 119 -15.59 15.28 8.37
N LEU A 120 -15.77 15.23 9.70
CA LEU A 120 -15.12 16.16 10.64
C LEU A 120 -13.60 16.04 10.59
N ALA A 121 -13.07 14.81 10.56
CA ALA A 121 -11.63 14.59 10.45
C ALA A 121 -11.06 15.13 9.14
N VAL A 122 -11.74 14.91 8.01
CA VAL A 122 -11.35 15.46 6.71
C VAL A 122 -11.40 17.00 6.73
N ALA A 123 -12.42 17.60 7.32
CA ALA A 123 -12.51 19.06 7.46
C ALA A 123 -11.32 19.65 8.25
N GLN A 124 -10.96 19.03 9.38
CA GLN A 124 -9.80 19.43 10.18
C GLN A 124 -8.48 19.32 9.39
N ILE A 125 -8.34 18.28 8.55
CA ILE A 125 -7.16 18.14 7.68
C ILE A 125 -7.13 19.27 6.63
N LYS A 126 -8.28 19.64 6.06
CA LYS A 126 -8.37 20.75 5.11
C LYS A 126 -7.86 22.05 5.74
N GLU A 127 -8.35 22.40 6.93
CA GLU A 127 -7.92 23.61 7.64
C GLU A 127 -6.42 23.62 7.93
N ARG A 128 -5.87 22.48 8.35
CA ARG A 128 -4.45 22.34 8.69
C ARG A 128 -3.51 22.48 7.48
N PHE A 129 -3.87 21.92 6.34
CA PHE A 129 -2.96 21.79 5.19
C PHE A 129 -3.24 22.78 4.05
N LEU A 130 -4.49 23.21 3.90
CA LEU A 130 -4.94 24.05 2.78
C LEU A 130 -5.37 25.46 3.23
N GLY A 131 -5.48 25.69 4.55
CA GLY A 131 -5.93 26.96 5.13
C GLY A 131 -7.45 27.14 5.09
N PRO A 132 -7.98 28.18 5.74
CA PRO A 132 -9.38 28.58 5.56
C PRO A 132 -9.54 29.07 4.11
N GLY A 133 -10.49 28.45 3.40
CA GLY A 133 -10.87 28.86 2.04
C GLY A 133 -11.68 30.15 2.04
#